data_AF-A0A529EEP6-F1
#
_entry.id   AF-A0A529EEP6-F1
#
_cell.length_a   1.000
_cell.length_b   1.000
_cell.length_c   1.000
_cell.angle_alpha   90.00
_cell.angle_beta   90.00
_cell.angle_gamma   90.00
#
_symmetry.space_group_name_H-M   'P 1'
#
loop_
_entity.id
_entity.type
_entity.pdbx_description
1 polymer ?
#
loop_
_entity_poly.entity_id
_entity_poly.type
_entity_poly.pdbx_seq_one_letter_code
_entity_poly.pdbx_strand_id
1 'polypeptide(L)'
;MTGEADKHDVDAEASEQWELVNTPLGEKWSGRTRYAAAMFFYKRGEMSAETLEVYRICARLDATDPLPIIRDRGIGQNWLKRIGFE
;
A
#
# COMPACT_ATOMS: atom_id res chain seq x y z
N MET A 1 -15.79 -23.66 -15.11
CA MET A 1 -15.05 -24.05 -13.89
C MET A 1 -13.88 -23.11 -13.59
N THR A 2 -13.84 -21.88 -14.13
CA THR A 2 -12.64 -21.02 -14.14
C THR A 2 -12.61 -19.95 -13.04
N GLY A 3 -13.74 -19.69 -12.35
CA GLY A 3 -13.87 -18.56 -11.44
C GLY A 3 -13.42 -18.79 -10.00
N GLU A 4 -13.02 -20.02 -9.66
CA GLU A 4 -12.60 -20.37 -8.29
C GLU A 4 -11.07 -20.36 -8.19
N ALA A 5 -10.36 -20.96 -9.15
CA ALA A 5 -8.89 -20.87 -9.23
C ALA A 5 -8.40 -19.41 -9.36
N ASP A 6 -9.04 -18.60 -10.21
CA ASP A 6 -8.69 -17.19 -10.45
C ASP A 6 -8.84 -16.31 -9.19
N LYS A 7 -9.77 -16.64 -8.28
CA LYS A 7 -9.92 -15.93 -7.00
C LYS A 7 -8.83 -16.29 -5.99
N HIS A 8 -8.40 -17.54 -5.94
CA HIS A 8 -7.35 -17.98 -5.03
C HIS A 8 -6.00 -17.33 -5.38
N ASP A 9 -5.71 -17.17 -6.67
CA ASP A 9 -4.49 -16.51 -7.14
C ASP A 9 -4.48 -15.02 -6.77
N VAL A 10 -5.63 -14.35 -6.90
CA VAL A 10 -5.80 -12.93 -6.56
C VAL A 10 -5.68 -12.66 -5.06
N ASP A 11 -6.16 -13.58 -4.22
CA ASP A 11 -6.03 -13.48 -2.76
C ASP A 11 -4.59 -13.74 -2.30
N ALA A 12 -3.88 -14.68 -2.95
CA ALA A 12 -2.46 -14.92 -2.71
C ALA A 12 -1.61 -13.70 -3.07
N GLU A 13 -1.85 -13.09 -4.25
CA GLU A 13 -1.17 -11.86 -4.65
C GLU A 13 -1.48 -10.72 -3.66
N ALA A 14 -2.73 -10.59 -3.22
CA ALA A 14 -3.10 -9.55 -2.24
C ALA A 14 -2.37 -9.71 -0.90
N SER A 15 -2.12 -10.94 -0.46
CA SER A 15 -1.32 -11.23 0.73
C SER A 15 0.14 -10.80 0.55
N GLU A 16 0.77 -11.13 -0.58
CA GLU A 16 2.14 -10.72 -0.89
C GLU A 16 2.26 -9.19 -0.96
N GLN A 17 1.33 -8.53 -1.65
CA GLN A 17 1.31 -7.06 -1.74
C GLN A 17 1.08 -6.42 -0.37
N TRP A 18 0.35 -7.08 0.53
CA TRP A 18 0.18 -6.60 1.90
C TRP A 18 1.49 -6.63 2.70
N GLU A 19 2.31 -7.67 2.53
CA GLU A 19 3.65 -7.71 3.12
C GLU A 19 4.54 -6.60 2.54
N LEU A 20 4.53 -6.45 1.22
CA LEU A 20 5.36 -5.47 0.51
C LEU A 20 5.00 -4.01 0.87
N VAL A 21 3.71 -3.68 1.05
CA VAL A 21 3.32 -2.32 1.45
C VAL A 21 3.76 -1.96 2.88
N ASN A 22 4.06 -2.98 3.70
CA ASN A 22 4.59 -2.86 5.06
C ASN A 22 6.12 -3.03 5.14
N THR A 23 6.83 -3.05 4.00
CA THR A 23 8.30 -3.16 3.98
C THR A 23 8.96 -2.13 4.91
N PRO A 24 9.89 -2.53 5.79
CA PRO A 24 10.52 -1.64 6.77
C PRO A 24 11.12 -0.36 6.18
N LEU A 25 11.12 0.71 6.98
CA LEU A 25 11.75 1.97 6.61
C LEU A 25 13.28 1.84 6.58
N GLY A 26 13.93 2.58 5.68
CA GLY A 26 15.39 2.69 5.61
C GLY A 26 16.08 1.54 4.87
N GLU A 27 15.38 0.46 4.54
CA GLU A 27 15.88 -0.55 3.62
C GLU A 27 16.03 0.03 2.21
N LYS A 28 17.12 -0.33 1.52
CA LYS A 28 17.41 0.17 0.18
C LYS A 28 16.26 -0.18 -0.77
N TRP A 29 15.69 0.84 -1.40
CA TRP A 29 14.52 0.76 -2.30
C TRP A 29 13.17 0.47 -1.64
N SER A 30 13.09 0.42 -0.32
CA SER A 30 11.85 0.14 0.40
C SER A 30 10.73 1.13 0.08
N GLY A 31 11.04 2.40 -0.19
CA GLY A 31 10.05 3.36 -0.63
C GLY A 31 9.38 2.95 -1.94
N ARG A 32 10.16 2.43 -2.89
CA ARG A 32 9.64 1.94 -4.19
C ARG A 32 8.83 0.67 -4.02
N THR A 33 9.29 -0.24 -3.16
CA THR A 33 8.57 -1.47 -2.82
C THR A 33 7.18 -1.14 -2.25
N ARG A 34 7.11 -0.24 -1.25
CA ARG A 34 5.84 0.20 -0.68
C ARG A 34 4.94 0.85 -1.72
N TYR A 35 5.47 1.69 -2.60
CA TYR A 35 4.68 2.33 -3.67
C TYR A 35 4.16 1.32 -4.71
N ALA A 36 4.98 0.37 -5.15
CA ALA A 36 4.56 -0.66 -6.09
C ALA A 36 3.41 -1.50 -5.51
N ALA A 37 3.50 -1.86 -4.23
CA ALA A 37 2.42 -2.55 -3.53
C ALA A 37 1.18 -1.68 -3.34
N ALA A 38 1.33 -0.40 -2.99
CA ALA A 38 0.22 0.54 -2.91
C ALA A 38 -0.56 0.67 -4.24
N MET A 39 0.15 0.63 -5.38
CA MET A 39 -0.47 0.63 -6.71
C MET A 39 -1.42 -0.56 -6.93
N PHE A 40 -1.11 -1.74 -6.38
CA PHE A 40 -1.99 -2.91 -6.46
C PHE A 40 -3.33 -2.64 -5.75
N PHE A 41 -3.28 -2.14 -4.51
CA PHE A 41 -4.50 -1.83 -3.75
C PHE A 41 -5.30 -0.68 -4.38
N TYR A 42 -4.63 0.31 -4.97
CA TYR A 42 -5.30 1.37 -5.74
C TYR A 42 -6.06 0.81 -6.95
N LYS A 43 -5.43 -0.06 -7.75
CA LYS A 43 -6.09 -0.68 -8.93
C LYS A 43 -7.32 -1.51 -8.56
N ARG A 44 -7.38 -2.02 -7.33
CA ARG A 44 -8.52 -2.77 -6.78
C ARG A 44 -9.60 -1.88 -6.17
N GLY A 45 -9.39 -0.56 -6.12
CA GLY A 45 -10.30 0.38 -5.46
C GLY A 45 -10.24 0.34 -3.93
N GLU A 46 -9.26 -0.35 -3.36
CA GLU A 46 -9.08 -0.50 -1.91
C GLU A 46 -8.26 0.64 -1.28
N MET A 47 -7.66 1.50 -2.13
CA MET A 47 -6.89 2.68 -1.75
C MET A 47 -7.29 3.86 -2.64
N SER A 48 -7.40 5.06 -2.07
CA SER A 48 -7.73 6.26 -2.84
C SER A 48 -6.52 6.81 -3.62
N ALA A 49 -6.77 7.60 -4.66
CA ALA A 49 -5.70 8.23 -5.44
C ALA A 49 -4.85 9.19 -4.59
N GLU A 50 -5.47 9.92 -3.65
CA GLU A 50 -4.77 10.82 -2.74
C GLU A 50 -3.84 10.06 -1.79
N THR A 51 -4.27 8.88 -1.33
CA THR A 51 -3.46 8.01 -0.47
C THR A 51 -2.26 7.47 -1.26
N LEU A 52 -2.50 6.98 -2.48
CA LEU A 52 -1.46 6.49 -3.37
C LEU A 52 -0.41 7.57 -3.69
N GLU A 53 -0.84 8.81 -3.87
CA GLU A 53 0.06 9.93 -4.16
C GLU A 53 1.09 10.16 -3.03
N VAL A 54 0.70 9.94 -1.77
CA VAL A 54 1.64 10.01 -0.65
C VAL A 54 2.70 8.91 -0.75
N TYR A 55 2.30 7.67 -1.06
CA TYR A 55 3.24 6.59 -1.32
C TYR A 55 4.17 6.92 -2.50
N ARG A 56 3.65 7.52 -3.58
CA ARG A 56 4.45 7.92 -4.75
C ARG A 56 5.52 8.96 -4.39
N ILE A 57 5.19 9.93 -3.55
CA ILE A 57 6.14 10.93 -3.04
C ILE A 57 7.22 10.25 -2.19
N CYS A 58 6.82 9.34 -1.29
CA CYS A 58 7.74 8.60 -0.42
C CYS A 58 8.59 7.57 -1.18
N ALA A 59 8.26 7.25 -2.44
CA ALA A 59 8.94 6.22 -3.22
C ALA A 59 10.44 6.47 -3.46
N ARG A 60 10.90 7.71 -3.31
CA ARG A 60 12.34 8.07 -3.40
C ARG A 60 13.00 8.26 -2.04
N LEU A 61 12.24 8.11 -0.95
CA LEU A 61 12.64 8.42 0.40
C LEU A 61 12.44 7.17 1.28
N ASP A 62 13.39 6.24 1.20
CA ASP A 62 13.27 4.92 1.85
C ASP A 62 12.98 5.01 3.36
N ALA A 63 13.48 6.05 4.03
CA ALA A 63 13.28 6.30 5.46
C ALA A 63 12.00 7.08 5.82
N THR A 64 11.21 7.53 4.83
CA THR A 64 9.98 8.29 5.09
C THR A 64 8.77 7.37 5.21
N ASP A 65 8.02 7.56 6.30
CA ASP A 65 6.76 6.89 6.56
C ASP A 65 5.60 7.65 5.88
N PRO A 66 4.84 7.01 4.96
CA PRO A 66 3.67 7.64 4.35
C PRO A 66 2.48 7.79 5.33
N LEU A 67 2.37 6.96 6.37
CA LEU A 67 1.16 6.90 7.21
C LEU A 67 0.90 8.18 8.02
N PRO A 68 1.89 8.80 8.71
CA PRO A 68 1.70 10.09 9.35
C PRO A 68 1.28 11.17 8.35
N ILE A 69 1.84 11.18 7.14
CA ILE A 69 1.51 12.17 6.11
C ILE A 69 0.06 12.01 5.63
N ILE A 70 -0.40 10.77 5.45
CA ILE A 70 -1.80 10.45 5.10
C ILE A 70 -2.73 10.93 6.21
N ARG A 71 -2.42 10.61 7.47
CA ARG A 71 -3.19 11.04 8.65
C ARG A 71 -3.28 12.56 8.74
N ASP A 72 -2.14 13.26 8.66
CA ASP A 72 -2.07 14.71 8.82
C ASP A 72 -2.81 15.46 7.70
N ARG A 73 -2.91 14.85 6.52
CA ARG A 73 -3.72 15.36 5.40
C ARG A 73 -5.21 15.04 5.50
N GLY A 74 -5.63 14.24 6.48
CA GLY A 74 -7.03 13.84 6.68
C GLY A 74 -7.59 12.91 5.60
N ILE A 75 -6.75 12.31 4.76
CA ILE A 75 -7.14 11.42 3.66
C ILE A 75 -6.97 9.94 4.04
N GLY A 76 -7.49 9.02 3.22
CA GLY A 76 -7.16 7.59 3.35
C GLY A 76 -7.58 6.94 4.67
N GLN A 77 -8.60 7.45 5.35
CA GLN A 77 -9.02 6.97 6.68
C GLN A 77 -9.27 5.46 6.75
N ASN A 78 -9.90 4.89 5.72
CA ASN A 78 -10.12 3.44 5.64
C ASN A 78 -8.81 2.66 5.50
N TRP A 79 -7.83 3.22 4.77
CA TRP A 79 -6.51 2.63 4.60
C TRP A 79 -5.72 2.64 5.90
N LEU A 80 -5.70 3.77 6.62
CA LEU A 80 -5.06 3.87 7.94
C LEU A 80 -5.64 2.86 8.93
N LYS A 81 -6.97 2.75 9.01
CA LYS A 81 -7.65 1.75 9.84
C LYS A 81 -7.27 0.32 9.48
N ARG A 82 -7.18 0.02 8.18
CA ARG A 82 -6.80 -1.33 7.71
C ARG A 82 -5.38 -1.70 8.09
N ILE A 83 -4.45 -0.74 8.04
CA ILE A 83 -3.06 -0.94 8.48
C ILE A 83 -2.95 -1.02 10.01
N GLY A 84 -3.91 -0.46 10.75
CA GLY A 84 -3.85 -0.35 12.21
C GLY A 84 -3.10 0.89 12.67
N PHE A 85 -3.12 1.96 11.88
CA PHE A 85 -2.53 3.25 12.22
C PHE A 85 -3.60 4.14 12.88
N GLU A 86 -3.42 4.45 14.16
CA GLU A 86 -4.28 5.33 14.98
C GLU A 86 -3.84 6.81 14.93
#